data_AF-A0A973RC62-F1
#
_entry.id   AF-A0A973RC62-F1
#
_cell.length_a   1.000
_cell.length_b   1.000
_cell.length_c   1.000
_cell.angle_alpha   90.00
_cell.angle_beta   90.00
_cell.angle_gamma   90.00
#
_symmetry.space_group_name_H-M   'P 1'
#
loop_
_entity.id
_entity.type
_entity.pdbx_description
1 polymer ?
#
loop_
_entity_poly.entity_id
_entity_poly.type
_entity_poly.pdbx_seq_one_letter_code
_entity_poly.pdbx_strand_id
1 'polypeptide(L)'
;MNDHHATPGNGRHRARTLGIVVGTLPTGPLNAITDVEGVLVGHTTLDDGADLHTGVTAVVPRQLTRHALPAAVHTGNGYGKLVGSTQIDELGVLESPIVLTATLSVFRAADALLTYLMRMHPDGLSFNPVVGETNDGHLSDIRRRPITEQHVLEALDGASGGLPAEGCVGAGTGTTALGFKAGIGTSSRRLLVNGTPITVGALVQSNFGGLLTLQGTPIPPPTPGPTPEPVPGPAKAAGRLPEADHAERISRLPETDHGEPADGVPEGGQGEPDGNSCMIVVATDAPLDARRLGRLARRAIFAMGRVGAAYAHGSGDYAIAFSTASPHLPPLADAYLNPVFAAVMDAVEEALLNSLLTATTTTGVHGRTSHALPYDRLPATSPTPEPATTEPASPPATEPAASETEPETDAETPASKTVTPDTRKGA
;
A
#
# COMPACT_ATOMS: atom_id res chain seq x y z
N MET A 1 -5.72 21.62 24.53
CA MET A 1 -4.41 22.24 24.21
C MET A 1 -3.35 21.16 24.32
N ASN A 2 -2.51 21.09 23.29
CA ASN A 2 -1.47 20.09 22.97
C ASN A 2 -1.93 18.87 22.17
N ASP A 3 -2.26 19.12 20.90
CA ASP A 3 -2.18 18.12 19.83
C ASP A 3 -0.70 17.86 19.51
N HIS A 4 -0.17 16.74 19.99
CA HIS A 4 1.12 16.21 19.53
C HIS A 4 0.88 15.23 18.37
N HIS A 5 0.59 15.76 17.19
CA HIS A 5 0.92 15.07 15.94
C HIS A 5 2.40 15.30 15.67
N ALA A 6 3.24 14.40 16.20
CA ALA A 6 4.67 14.45 15.99
C ALA A 6 5.02 14.14 14.53
N THR A 7 5.38 15.18 13.78
CA THR A 7 6.02 15.12 12.47
C THR A 7 7.43 14.51 12.62
N PRO A 8 7.89 13.60 11.73
CA PRO A 8 9.29 13.22 11.70
C PRO A 8 10.12 14.39 11.12
N GLY A 9 10.80 15.13 12.00
CA GLY A 9 12.15 15.74 11.86
C GLY A 9 12.65 16.50 10.62
N ASN A 10 11.96 16.55 9.46
CA ASN A 10 12.54 17.04 8.20
C ASN A 10 11.78 18.20 7.53
N GLY A 11 10.76 18.76 8.19
CA GLY A 11 9.95 19.86 7.66
C GLY A 11 9.03 19.49 6.49
N ARG A 12 8.86 18.18 6.22
CA ARG A 12 7.92 17.68 5.21
C ARG A 12 6.58 17.34 5.83
N HIS A 13 5.52 17.46 5.03
CA HIS A 13 4.13 17.39 5.43
C HIS A 13 3.35 16.45 4.51
N ARG A 14 2.30 15.85 5.07
CA ARG A 14 1.34 15.02 4.34
C ARG A 14 0.37 15.90 3.55
N ALA A 15 -0.28 15.33 2.53
CA ALA A 15 -1.20 16.04 1.64
C ALA A 15 -2.23 16.90 2.39
N ARG A 16 -2.94 16.31 3.35
CA ARG A 16 -4.01 16.99 4.09
C ARG A 16 -3.53 18.13 4.97
N THR A 17 -2.32 18.03 5.53
CA THR A 17 -1.70 19.14 6.30
C THR A 17 -1.46 20.36 5.42
N LEU A 18 -1.29 20.15 4.11
CA LEU A 18 -1.11 21.20 3.12
C LEU A 18 -2.45 21.67 2.51
N GLY A 19 -3.60 21.15 2.98
CA GLY A 19 -4.92 21.45 2.45
C GLY A 19 -5.30 20.64 1.19
N ILE A 20 -4.48 19.68 0.78
CA ILE A 20 -4.77 18.80 -0.35
C ILE A 20 -5.66 17.66 0.14
N VAL A 21 -6.92 17.70 -0.29
CA VAL A 21 -7.92 16.69 0.05
C VAL A 21 -8.23 15.84 -1.19
N VAL A 22 -8.12 14.52 -1.03
CA VAL A 22 -8.47 13.53 -2.06
C VAL A 22 -9.81 12.88 -1.73
N GLY A 23 -10.75 12.97 -2.66
CA GLY A 23 -12.09 12.41 -2.51
C GLY A 23 -12.92 13.06 -1.40
N THR A 24 -14.05 12.45 -1.07
CA THR A 24 -15.01 12.96 -0.07
C THR A 24 -15.15 12.06 1.16
N LEU A 25 -14.58 10.86 1.11
CA LEU A 25 -14.64 9.90 2.21
C LEU A 25 -13.73 10.34 3.37
N PRO A 26 -14.17 10.18 4.63
CA PRO A 26 -13.32 10.47 5.79
C PRO A 26 -12.15 9.48 5.89
N THR A 27 -11.04 9.93 6.44
CA THR A 27 -9.89 9.08 6.73
C THR A 27 -10.10 8.29 8.03
N GLY A 28 -9.27 7.27 8.26
CA GLY A 28 -9.04 6.76 9.61
C GLY A 28 -8.25 7.75 10.48
N PRO A 29 -8.10 7.45 11.79
CA PRO A 29 -7.42 8.33 12.73
C PRO A 29 -5.94 8.57 12.40
N LEU A 30 -5.23 7.58 11.86
CA LEU A 30 -3.85 7.74 11.42
C LEU A 30 -3.77 8.16 9.95
N ASN A 31 -4.88 8.03 9.21
CA ASN A 31 -4.91 8.11 7.76
C ASN A 31 -3.83 7.21 7.17
N ALA A 32 -3.80 5.93 7.55
CA ALA A 32 -2.74 4.99 7.17
C ALA A 32 -3.29 3.57 7.03
N ILE A 33 -2.54 2.69 6.37
CA ILE A 33 -2.94 1.28 6.19
C ILE A 33 -3.17 0.57 7.54
N THR A 34 -2.48 1.02 8.60
CA THR A 34 -2.60 0.53 9.97
C THR A 34 -3.90 0.94 10.67
N ASP A 35 -4.74 1.79 10.04
CA ASP A 35 -6.12 2.00 10.50
C ASP A 35 -7.00 0.76 10.30
N VAL A 36 -6.60 -0.17 9.43
CA VAL A 36 -7.25 -1.48 9.31
C VAL A 36 -6.78 -2.37 10.45
N GLU A 37 -7.73 -2.83 11.27
CA GLU A 37 -7.42 -3.53 12.51
C GLU A 37 -6.52 -4.76 12.31
N GLY A 38 -5.43 -4.80 13.08
CA GLY A 38 -4.46 -5.90 13.07
C GLY A 38 -3.37 -5.78 12.01
N VAL A 39 -3.42 -4.79 11.12
CA VAL A 39 -2.33 -4.51 10.16
C VAL A 39 -1.24 -3.72 10.85
N LEU A 40 0.01 -4.20 10.75
CA LEU A 40 1.21 -3.53 11.23
C LEU A 40 2.13 -3.18 10.08
N VAL A 41 2.98 -2.17 10.26
CA VAL A 41 4.04 -1.82 9.31
C VAL A 41 5.35 -1.62 10.05
N GLY A 42 6.44 -2.13 9.46
CA GLY A 42 7.81 -1.91 9.94
C GLY A 42 8.77 -1.61 8.80
N HIS A 43 9.87 -0.94 9.12
CA HIS A 43 10.87 -0.50 8.15
C HIS A 43 12.28 -0.79 8.68
N THR A 44 13.16 -1.15 7.75
CA THR A 44 14.61 -1.09 7.93
C THR A 44 15.19 -0.22 6.82
N THR A 45 15.73 0.93 7.17
CA THR A 45 16.28 1.92 6.24
C THR A 45 17.80 1.81 6.21
N LEU A 46 18.38 1.65 5.02
CA LEU A 46 19.82 1.67 4.79
C LEU A 46 20.16 2.89 3.95
N ASP A 47 20.76 3.88 4.61
CA ASP A 47 21.20 5.12 4.00
C ASP A 47 22.61 5.45 4.51
N ASP A 48 23.61 5.53 3.61
CA ASP A 48 24.97 5.94 3.98
C ASP A 48 25.27 7.43 3.69
N GLY A 49 24.25 8.18 3.28
CA GLY A 49 24.35 9.59 2.92
C GLY A 49 25.11 9.85 1.63
N ALA A 50 25.43 8.80 0.86
CA ALA A 50 26.23 8.89 -0.36
C ALA A 50 25.66 8.03 -1.50
N ASP A 51 26.10 6.79 -1.63
CA ASP A 51 25.80 5.95 -2.79
C ASP A 51 24.77 4.87 -2.47
N LEU A 52 24.38 4.70 -1.21
CA LEU A 52 23.43 3.67 -0.79
C LEU A 52 22.17 4.29 -0.19
N HIS A 53 21.04 4.07 -0.86
CA HIS A 53 19.71 4.50 -0.42
C HIS A 53 18.70 3.37 -0.68
N THR A 54 18.55 2.44 0.25
CA THR A 54 17.72 1.26 0.06
C THR A 54 17.09 0.79 1.38
N GLY A 55 16.37 -0.32 1.36
CA GLY A 55 15.83 -0.89 2.60
C GLY A 55 14.75 -1.93 2.39
N VAL A 56 14.03 -2.16 3.48
CA VAL A 56 12.93 -3.12 3.58
C VAL A 56 11.74 -2.45 4.23
N THR A 57 10.54 -2.69 3.69
CA THR A 57 9.27 -2.35 4.33
C THR A 57 8.46 -3.63 4.47
N ALA A 58 7.96 -3.91 5.67
CA ALA A 58 7.11 -5.07 5.93
C ALA A 58 5.69 -4.64 6.29
N VAL A 59 4.68 -5.28 5.68
CA VAL A 59 3.28 -5.19 6.07
C VAL A 59 2.88 -6.51 6.71
N VAL A 60 2.52 -6.48 8.00
CA VAL A 60 2.32 -7.66 8.84
C VAL A 60 0.89 -7.68 9.38
N PRO A 61 -0.04 -8.44 8.75
CA PRO A 61 -1.33 -8.72 9.34
C PRO A 61 -1.19 -9.71 10.50
N ARG A 62 -1.55 -9.29 11.73
CA ARG A 62 -1.45 -10.14 12.95
C ARG A 62 -2.25 -11.44 12.85
N GLN A 63 -3.31 -11.44 12.06
CA GLN A 63 -4.21 -12.57 11.83
C GLN A 63 -3.50 -13.77 11.19
N LEU A 64 -2.40 -13.56 10.47
CA LEU A 64 -1.60 -14.64 9.86
C LEU A 64 -1.03 -15.63 10.87
N THR A 65 -0.91 -15.23 12.15
CA THR A 65 -0.54 -16.16 13.24
C THR A 65 -1.60 -17.23 13.51
N ARG A 66 -2.83 -17.05 13.00
CA ARG A 66 -3.98 -17.94 13.24
C ARG A 66 -4.48 -18.60 11.98
N HIS A 67 -4.55 -17.88 10.86
CA HIS A 67 -5.07 -18.39 9.60
C HIS A 67 -4.61 -17.54 8.41
N ALA A 68 -4.62 -18.15 7.23
CA ALA A 68 -4.44 -17.45 5.97
C ALA A 68 -5.57 -16.43 5.73
N LEU A 69 -5.25 -15.33 5.08
CA LEU A 69 -6.20 -14.25 4.79
C LEU A 69 -6.64 -14.28 3.33
N PRO A 70 -7.92 -14.03 2.99
CA PRO A 70 -8.31 -13.83 1.60
C PRO A 70 -7.47 -12.72 0.97
N ALA A 71 -6.93 -12.98 -0.22
CA ALA A 71 -6.08 -12.05 -0.94
C ALA A 71 -6.15 -12.22 -2.45
N ALA A 72 -5.69 -11.21 -3.18
CA ALA A 72 -5.54 -11.27 -4.63
C ALA A 72 -4.45 -10.31 -5.09
N VAL A 73 -3.83 -10.65 -6.21
CA VAL A 73 -2.90 -9.78 -6.93
C VAL A 73 -3.58 -9.22 -8.18
N HIS A 74 -3.19 -8.00 -8.57
CA HIS A 74 -3.43 -7.51 -9.91
C HIS A 74 -2.17 -6.86 -10.48
N THR A 75 -1.78 -7.31 -11.67
CA THR A 75 -0.68 -6.75 -12.44
C THR A 75 -1.21 -5.70 -13.40
N GLY A 76 -0.80 -4.44 -13.23
CA GLY A 76 -1.05 -3.36 -14.17
C GLY A 76 -0.07 -3.43 -15.34
N ASN A 77 1.23 -3.40 -15.05
CA ASN A 77 2.30 -3.68 -16.01
C ASN A 77 3.35 -4.60 -15.36
N GLY A 78 3.72 -5.68 -16.05
CA GLY A 78 4.42 -6.82 -15.46
C GLY A 78 5.96 -6.74 -15.46
N TYR A 79 6.55 -5.55 -15.61
CA TYR A 79 8.01 -5.38 -15.70
C TYR A 79 8.66 -5.37 -14.31
N GLY A 80 8.53 -6.45 -13.55
CA GLY A 80 9.03 -6.50 -12.18
C GLY A 80 9.06 -7.91 -11.59
N LYS A 81 9.42 -7.99 -10.31
CA LYS A 81 9.49 -9.24 -9.56
C LYS A 81 8.50 -9.17 -8.40
N LEU A 82 7.51 -10.05 -8.44
CA LEU A 82 6.59 -10.26 -7.33
C LEU A 82 6.60 -11.74 -6.95
N VAL A 83 7.47 -12.09 -6.01
CA VAL A 83 7.60 -13.47 -5.50
C VAL A 83 6.33 -13.83 -4.73
N GLY A 84 5.86 -15.05 -4.95
CA GLY A 84 4.69 -15.63 -4.29
C GLY A 84 3.33 -15.25 -4.88
N SER A 85 3.31 -14.43 -5.94
CA SER A 85 2.06 -14.02 -6.63
C SER A 85 1.28 -15.19 -7.21
N THR A 86 1.97 -16.16 -7.82
CA THR A 86 1.32 -17.30 -8.49
C THR A 86 0.46 -18.14 -7.53
N GLN A 87 0.91 -18.34 -6.30
CA GLN A 87 0.12 -19.06 -5.29
C GLN A 87 -1.03 -18.20 -4.73
N ILE A 88 -0.87 -16.88 -4.63
CA ILE A 88 -2.00 -16.00 -4.29
C ILE A 88 -3.06 -16.07 -5.39
N ASP A 89 -2.66 -16.06 -6.67
CA ASP A 89 -3.60 -16.14 -7.79
C ASP A 89 -4.33 -17.49 -7.85
N GLU A 90 -3.64 -18.59 -7.51
CA GLU A 90 -4.21 -19.93 -7.50
C GLU A 90 -5.12 -20.17 -6.29
N LEU A 91 -4.65 -19.86 -5.08
CA LEU A 91 -5.34 -20.20 -3.84
C LEU A 91 -6.24 -19.07 -3.30
N GLY A 92 -6.03 -17.83 -3.75
CA GLY A 92 -6.78 -16.68 -3.28
C GLY A 92 -6.51 -16.30 -1.83
N VAL A 93 -5.32 -16.66 -1.30
CA VAL A 93 -4.97 -16.43 0.10
C VAL A 93 -3.55 -15.87 0.26
N LEU A 94 -3.38 -15.06 1.31
CA LEU A 94 -2.12 -14.56 1.83
C LEU A 94 -1.75 -15.38 3.08
N GLU A 95 -0.59 -15.98 3.06
CA GLU A 95 -0.08 -16.87 4.12
C GLU A 95 1.20 -16.35 4.78
N SER A 96 1.71 -15.21 4.29
CA SER A 96 2.92 -14.57 4.81
C SER A 96 2.76 -13.05 4.88
N PRO A 97 3.53 -12.37 5.74
CA PRO A 97 3.70 -10.93 5.63
C PRO A 97 4.14 -10.51 4.23
N ILE A 98 3.78 -9.31 3.82
CA ILE A 98 4.22 -8.75 2.55
C ILE A 98 5.49 -7.95 2.80
N VAL A 99 6.58 -8.31 2.11
CA VAL A 99 7.85 -7.59 2.18
C VAL A 99 8.06 -6.82 0.88
N LEU A 100 8.41 -5.55 0.98
CA LEU A 100 8.79 -4.71 -0.14
C LEU A 100 10.26 -4.32 -0.02
N THR A 101 10.99 -4.27 -1.12
CA THR A 101 12.42 -3.92 -1.16
C THR A 101 12.88 -3.43 -2.55
N ALA A 102 14.18 -3.37 -2.77
CA ALA A 102 14.82 -3.05 -4.05
C ALA A 102 14.92 -4.26 -4.98
N THR A 103 14.91 -4.01 -6.30
CA THR A 103 14.96 -5.03 -7.36
C THR A 103 15.94 -6.19 -7.12
N LEU A 104 17.21 -5.90 -6.84
CA LEU A 104 18.24 -6.94 -6.71
C LEU A 104 18.31 -7.58 -5.32
N SER A 105 17.43 -7.15 -4.41
CA SER A 105 17.31 -7.64 -3.03
C SER A 105 16.13 -8.60 -2.86
N VAL A 106 15.18 -8.66 -3.80
CA VAL A 106 13.97 -9.51 -3.72
C VAL A 106 14.27 -10.94 -3.29
N PHE A 107 15.23 -11.59 -3.93
CA PHE A 107 15.52 -12.99 -3.64
C PHE A 107 16.13 -13.19 -2.24
N ARG A 108 16.92 -12.22 -1.74
CA ARG A 108 17.45 -12.27 -0.36
C ARG A 108 16.33 -12.01 0.65
N ALA A 109 15.40 -11.11 0.32
CA ALA A 109 14.25 -10.84 1.16
C ALA A 109 13.26 -12.01 1.20
N ALA A 110 13.06 -12.71 0.07
CA ALA A 110 12.23 -13.91 0.02
C ALA A 110 12.83 -15.05 0.86
N ASP A 111 14.15 -15.28 0.74
CA ASP A 111 14.88 -16.25 1.56
C ASP A 111 14.78 -15.93 3.05
N ALA A 112 14.99 -14.67 3.44
CA ALA A 112 14.83 -14.22 4.83
C ALA A 112 13.38 -14.34 5.35
N LEU A 113 12.39 -14.10 4.49
CA LEU A 113 10.98 -14.28 4.83
C LEU A 113 10.65 -15.77 5.05
N LEU A 114 11.31 -16.70 4.35
CA LEU A 114 11.22 -18.13 4.66
C LEU A 114 11.72 -18.43 6.08
N THR A 115 12.86 -17.86 6.49
CA THR A 115 13.37 -17.98 7.88
C THR A 115 12.31 -17.55 8.90
N TYR A 116 11.66 -16.41 8.67
CA TYR A 116 10.56 -15.94 9.52
C TYR A 116 9.38 -16.92 9.56
N LEU A 117 8.95 -17.43 8.40
CA LEU A 117 7.80 -18.34 8.31
C LEU A 117 8.09 -19.71 8.95
N MET A 118 9.30 -20.25 8.78
CA MET A 118 9.74 -21.49 9.42
C MET A 118 9.81 -21.35 10.94
N ARG A 119 10.18 -20.16 11.46
CA ARG A 119 10.11 -19.86 12.90
C ARG A 119 8.67 -19.90 13.42
N MET A 120 7.71 -19.41 12.63
CA MET A 120 6.29 -19.39 13.00
C MET A 120 5.61 -20.76 12.84
N HIS A 121 6.09 -21.58 11.91
CA HIS A 121 5.53 -22.89 11.59
C HIS A 121 6.65 -23.93 11.46
N PRO A 122 7.20 -24.44 12.58
CA PRO A 122 8.37 -25.34 12.58
C PRO A 122 8.16 -26.65 11.80
N ASP A 123 6.91 -27.12 11.70
CA ASP A 123 6.54 -28.34 10.98
C ASP A 123 6.13 -28.08 9.52
N GLY A 124 6.18 -26.83 9.06
CA GLY A 124 5.80 -26.45 7.70
C GLY A 124 6.80 -26.96 6.65
N LEU A 125 6.28 -27.50 5.55
CA LEU A 125 7.09 -28.09 4.47
C LEU A 125 7.11 -27.26 3.19
N SER A 126 6.14 -26.37 3.03
CA SER A 126 6.02 -25.46 1.88
C SER A 126 5.54 -24.11 2.39
N PHE A 127 6.16 -23.05 1.87
CA PHE A 127 5.91 -21.68 2.30
C PHE A 127 5.82 -20.79 1.07
N ASN A 128 4.94 -19.80 1.14
CA ASN A 128 4.78 -18.81 0.08
C ASN A 128 5.23 -17.43 0.57
N PRO A 129 6.53 -17.09 0.46
CA PRO A 129 7.01 -15.75 0.79
C PRO A 129 6.50 -14.75 -0.25
N VAL A 130 5.87 -13.65 0.20
CA VAL A 130 5.34 -12.61 -0.68
C VAL A 130 6.26 -11.40 -0.66
N VAL A 131 6.98 -11.19 -1.76
CA VAL A 131 7.99 -10.12 -1.86
C VAL A 131 7.86 -9.34 -3.16
N GLY A 132 7.60 -8.03 -3.04
CA GLY A 132 7.55 -7.08 -4.14
C GLY A 132 8.75 -6.14 -4.17
N GLU A 133 8.93 -5.42 -5.28
CA GLU A 133 10.04 -4.49 -5.42
C GLU A 133 9.78 -3.30 -6.33
N THR A 134 10.66 -2.31 -6.19
CA THR A 134 10.92 -1.31 -7.22
C THR A 134 12.44 -1.14 -7.43
N ASN A 135 12.85 -0.52 -8.53
CA ASN A 135 14.26 -0.26 -8.82
C ASN A 135 14.74 1.08 -8.22
N ASP A 136 15.60 1.01 -7.20
CA ASP A 136 16.23 2.18 -6.57
C ASP A 136 17.58 2.55 -7.21
N GLY A 137 17.98 1.91 -8.31
CA GLY A 137 19.28 2.05 -8.97
C GLY A 137 19.59 3.42 -9.57
N HIS A 138 18.60 4.32 -9.59
CA HIS A 138 18.84 5.72 -9.93
C HIS A 138 19.63 6.44 -8.82
N LEU A 139 19.26 6.23 -7.56
CA LEU A 139 19.88 6.87 -6.40
C LEU A 139 20.81 5.93 -5.62
N SER A 140 20.62 4.61 -5.72
CA SER A 140 21.35 3.63 -4.92
C SER A 140 22.29 2.79 -5.78
N ASP A 141 23.46 2.41 -5.26
CA ASP A 141 24.28 1.33 -5.81
C ASP A 141 23.59 -0.01 -5.56
N ILE A 142 22.60 -0.28 -6.39
CA ILE A 142 21.75 -1.46 -6.32
C ILE A 142 22.55 -2.77 -6.47
N ARG A 143 23.74 -2.71 -7.08
CA ARG A 143 24.63 -3.87 -7.28
C ARG A 143 25.38 -4.27 -6.01
N ARG A 144 25.52 -3.36 -5.04
CA ARG A 144 26.07 -3.67 -3.70
C ARG A 144 25.21 -4.69 -2.95
N ARG A 145 23.90 -4.74 -3.25
CA ARG A 145 22.92 -5.69 -2.67
C ARG A 145 23.06 -5.81 -1.13
N PRO A 146 22.94 -4.72 -0.36
CA PRO A 146 23.30 -4.70 1.06
C PRO A 146 22.28 -5.38 1.98
N ILE A 147 21.05 -5.65 1.50
CA ILE A 147 19.97 -6.21 2.33
C ILE A 147 20.35 -7.61 2.82
N THR A 148 20.32 -7.82 4.14
CA THR A 148 20.60 -9.09 4.81
C THR A 148 19.32 -9.69 5.38
N GLU A 149 19.38 -10.95 5.86
CA GLU A 149 18.29 -11.54 6.62
C GLU A 149 17.92 -10.69 7.84
N GLN A 150 18.93 -10.22 8.59
CA GLN A 150 18.73 -9.40 9.77
C GLN A 150 17.90 -8.15 9.47
N HIS A 151 18.17 -7.45 8.37
CA HIS A 151 17.40 -6.25 8.00
C HIS A 151 15.92 -6.56 7.72
N VAL A 152 15.63 -7.74 7.15
CA VAL A 152 14.25 -8.17 6.86
C VAL A 152 13.54 -8.56 8.16
N LEU A 153 14.22 -9.31 9.04
CA LEU A 153 13.69 -9.69 10.34
C LEU A 153 13.45 -8.47 11.24
N GLU A 154 14.34 -7.48 11.22
CA GLU A 154 14.15 -6.21 11.94
C GLU A 154 12.90 -5.46 11.47
N ALA A 155 12.64 -5.42 10.17
CA ALA A 155 11.42 -4.79 9.63
C ALA A 155 10.15 -5.57 10.04
N LEU A 156 10.22 -6.89 10.08
CA LEU A 156 9.09 -7.77 10.47
C LEU A 156 8.81 -7.69 11.97
N ASP A 157 9.84 -7.88 12.80
CA ASP A 157 9.74 -7.93 14.26
C ASP A 157 9.52 -6.53 14.87
N GLY A 158 9.99 -5.47 14.19
CA GLY A 158 9.77 -4.07 14.56
C GLY A 158 8.43 -3.49 14.08
N ALA A 159 7.62 -4.26 13.35
CA ALA A 159 6.36 -3.75 12.80
C ALA A 159 5.36 -3.35 13.90
N SER A 160 4.72 -2.20 13.73
CA SER A 160 3.77 -1.65 14.72
C SER A 160 2.48 -1.15 14.07
N GLY A 161 1.44 -0.96 14.88
CA GLY A 161 0.15 -0.41 14.45
C GLY A 161 0.08 1.12 14.47
N GLY A 162 1.21 1.81 14.67
CA GLY A 162 1.26 3.27 14.66
C GLY A 162 1.16 3.84 13.24
N LEU A 163 1.29 5.17 13.11
CA LEU A 163 1.47 5.82 11.81
C LEU A 163 2.82 5.38 11.22
N PRO A 164 2.85 4.68 10.07
CA PRO A 164 4.11 4.31 9.42
C PRO A 164 4.89 5.55 9.01
N ALA A 165 6.22 5.46 9.05
CA ALA A 165 7.05 6.51 8.47
C ALA A 165 6.85 6.55 6.94
N GLU A 166 6.88 7.75 6.37
CA GLU A 166 6.65 7.99 4.93
C GLU A 166 7.86 8.70 4.31
N GLY A 167 7.95 8.71 2.99
CA GLY A 167 9.03 9.31 2.22
C GLY A 167 10.24 8.37 2.12
N CYS A 168 11.43 8.90 2.36
CA CYS A 168 12.72 8.22 2.15
C CYS A 168 13.04 7.22 3.28
N VAL A 169 12.20 6.19 3.44
CA VAL A 169 12.35 5.17 4.49
C VAL A 169 12.12 3.76 3.93
N GLY A 170 12.69 2.77 4.60
CA GLY A 170 12.53 1.36 4.26
C GLY A 170 12.83 1.11 2.79
N ALA A 171 11.91 0.42 2.12
CA ALA A 171 12.05 0.12 0.70
C ALA A 171 11.90 1.36 -0.23
N GLY A 172 11.36 2.47 0.26
CA GLY A 172 11.20 3.72 -0.50
C GLY A 172 12.42 4.65 -0.45
N THR A 173 13.49 4.28 0.27
CA THR A 173 14.63 5.16 0.55
C THR A 173 15.23 5.77 -0.72
N GLY A 174 15.54 4.95 -1.73
CA GLY A 174 16.13 5.39 -3.00
C GLY A 174 15.17 5.53 -4.18
N THR A 175 13.85 5.57 -3.95
CA THR A 175 12.88 5.59 -5.06
C THR A 175 12.52 7.01 -5.54
N THR A 176 12.07 7.10 -6.79
CA THR A 176 11.70 8.35 -7.48
C THR A 176 10.43 8.17 -8.28
N ALA A 177 9.54 9.17 -8.28
CA ALA A 177 8.32 9.10 -9.07
C ALA A 177 7.94 10.45 -9.67
N LEU A 178 7.41 10.42 -10.89
CA LEU A 178 6.85 11.58 -11.59
C LEU A 178 7.85 12.74 -11.74
N GLY A 179 9.14 12.42 -11.82
CA GLY A 179 10.25 13.37 -11.90
C GLY A 179 10.68 14.01 -10.57
N PHE A 180 10.18 13.51 -9.44
CA PHE A 180 10.52 13.97 -8.09
C PHE A 180 11.06 12.81 -7.23
N LYS A 181 11.64 13.16 -6.08
CA LYS A 181 11.89 12.17 -5.03
C LYS A 181 10.54 11.66 -4.52
N ALA A 182 10.45 10.34 -4.35
CA ALA A 182 9.30 9.67 -3.78
C ALA A 182 9.74 8.69 -2.69
N GLY A 183 8.89 7.73 -2.33
CA GLY A 183 9.22 6.76 -1.31
C GLY A 183 8.03 5.93 -0.87
N ILE A 184 7.97 5.66 0.43
CA ILE A 184 6.80 5.04 1.06
C ILE A 184 5.72 6.10 1.27
N GLY A 185 4.47 5.74 1.00
CA GLY A 185 3.32 6.56 1.37
C GLY A 185 2.17 5.69 1.84
N THR A 186 1.30 6.26 2.67
CA THR A 186 0.13 5.56 3.19
C THR A 186 -1.05 6.50 3.39
N SER A 187 -2.25 5.92 3.40
CA SER A 187 -3.53 6.62 3.54
C SER A 187 -4.62 5.61 3.90
N SER A 188 -5.76 6.09 4.38
CA SER A 188 -6.94 5.25 4.61
C SER A 188 -8.25 5.98 4.37
N ARG A 189 -9.33 5.21 4.24
CA ARG A 189 -10.71 5.68 4.17
C ARG A 189 -11.60 4.84 5.07
N ARG A 190 -12.54 5.51 5.73
CA ARG A 190 -13.63 4.91 6.47
C ARG A 190 -14.94 5.16 5.75
N LEU A 191 -15.80 4.17 5.71
CA LEU A 191 -17.10 4.25 5.06
C LEU A 191 -18.11 3.33 5.74
N LEU A 192 -19.39 3.66 5.59
CA LEU A 192 -20.49 2.77 5.96
C LEU A 192 -20.97 2.07 4.70
N VAL A 193 -21.02 0.75 4.74
CA VAL A 193 -21.54 -0.08 3.66
C VAL A 193 -22.66 -0.95 4.22
N ASN A 194 -23.89 -0.69 3.79
CA ASN A 194 -25.08 -1.35 4.31
C ASN A 194 -25.20 -1.27 5.85
N GLY A 195 -24.83 -0.11 6.44
CA GLY A 195 -24.81 0.11 7.88
C GLY A 195 -23.59 -0.46 8.61
N THR A 196 -22.74 -1.24 7.94
CA THR A 196 -21.51 -1.80 8.52
C THR A 196 -20.33 -0.84 8.32
N PRO A 197 -19.61 -0.44 9.38
CA PRO A 197 -18.38 0.31 9.24
C PRO A 197 -17.30 -0.55 8.62
N ILE A 198 -16.64 0.00 7.60
CA ILE A 198 -15.52 -0.60 6.90
C ILE A 198 -14.38 0.41 6.85
N THR A 199 -13.16 -0.11 6.89
CA THR A 199 -11.92 0.61 6.69
C THR A 199 -11.21 0.04 5.47
N VAL A 200 -10.69 0.93 4.63
CA VAL A 200 -9.78 0.59 3.53
C VAL A 200 -8.48 1.35 3.77
N GLY A 201 -7.38 0.63 3.84
CA GLY A 201 -6.04 1.18 4.02
C GLY A 201 -5.18 0.91 2.79
N ALA A 202 -4.27 1.83 2.46
CA ALA A 202 -3.32 1.67 1.37
C ALA A 202 -1.89 2.02 1.82
N LEU A 203 -0.92 1.26 1.35
CA LEU A 203 0.52 1.56 1.45
C LEU A 203 1.15 1.39 0.07
N VAL A 204 2.01 2.33 -0.32
CA VAL A 204 2.68 2.34 -1.62
C VAL A 204 4.19 2.44 -1.45
N GLN A 205 4.93 1.82 -2.37
CA GLN A 205 6.32 2.12 -2.66
C GLN A 205 6.37 2.71 -4.07
N SER A 206 6.43 4.04 -4.14
CA SER A 206 6.30 4.78 -5.39
C SER A 206 7.64 4.92 -6.10
N ASN A 207 7.74 4.41 -7.32
CA ASN A 207 8.93 4.52 -8.14
C ASN A 207 8.62 4.60 -9.65
N PHE A 208 7.71 5.44 -10.15
CA PHE A 208 7.20 5.35 -11.54
C PHE A 208 7.21 6.69 -12.28
N GLY A 209 7.38 6.66 -13.60
CA GLY A 209 7.36 7.84 -14.46
C GLY A 209 5.95 8.38 -14.77
N GLY A 210 5.92 9.58 -15.35
CA GLY A 210 4.70 10.29 -15.72
C GLY A 210 4.76 11.78 -15.42
N LEU A 211 3.61 12.45 -15.47
CA LEU A 211 3.47 13.87 -15.16
C LEU A 211 2.54 14.01 -13.97
N LEU A 212 3.08 14.44 -12.83
CA LEU A 212 2.30 14.63 -11.62
C LEU A 212 1.06 15.47 -11.90
N THR A 213 -0.10 14.91 -11.64
CA THR A 213 -1.38 15.60 -11.72
C THR A 213 -1.97 15.68 -10.33
N LEU A 214 -2.20 16.89 -9.84
CA LEU A 214 -2.78 17.13 -8.54
C LEU A 214 -4.06 17.95 -8.69
N GLN A 215 -5.20 17.36 -8.29
CA GLN A 215 -6.52 17.97 -8.43
C GLN A 215 -6.79 18.50 -9.85
N GLY A 216 -6.36 17.73 -10.86
CA GLY A 216 -6.51 18.09 -12.27
C GLY A 216 -5.48 19.09 -12.80
N THR A 217 -4.56 19.59 -11.96
CA THR A 217 -3.48 20.51 -12.36
C THR A 217 -2.19 19.73 -12.59
N PRO A 218 -1.60 19.74 -13.79
CA PRO A 218 -0.29 19.17 -14.03
C PRO A 218 0.81 19.97 -13.34
N ILE A 219 1.70 19.28 -12.64
CA ILE A 219 2.85 19.84 -11.93
C ILE A 219 4.12 19.25 -12.58
N PRO A 220 4.75 19.95 -13.53
CA PRO A 220 5.95 19.45 -14.16
C PRO A 220 7.12 19.42 -13.17
N PRO A 221 8.04 18.44 -13.28
CA PRO A 221 9.28 18.45 -12.54
C PRO A 221 10.14 19.67 -12.93
N PRO A 222 11.12 20.07 -12.11
CA PRO A 222 12.07 21.11 -12.51
C PRO A 222 12.75 20.72 -13.82
N THR A 223 12.87 21.67 -14.76
CA THR A 223 13.68 21.45 -15.96
C THR A 223 15.10 21.13 -15.51
N PRO A 224 15.75 20.06 -16.02
CA PRO A 224 17.15 19.85 -15.77
C PRO A 224 17.92 21.13 -16.14
N GLY A 225 18.77 21.61 -15.24
CA GLY A 225 19.80 22.58 -15.63
C GLY A 225 20.70 21.99 -16.72
N PRO A 226 21.59 22.78 -17.35
CA PRO A 226 22.57 22.24 -18.29
C PRO A 226 23.31 21.09 -17.60
N THR A 227 23.31 19.92 -18.23
CA THR A 227 24.04 18.75 -17.77
C THR A 227 25.51 19.13 -17.59
N PRO A 228 26.13 18.85 -16.43
CA PRO A 228 27.57 18.95 -16.31
C PRO A 228 28.20 18.06 -17.39
N GLU A 229 29.26 18.55 -18.04
CA GLU A 229 30.00 17.74 -19.01
C GLU A 229 30.39 16.40 -18.36
N PRO A 230 30.28 15.29 -19.11
CA PRO A 230 30.69 13.99 -18.59
C PRO A 230 32.15 14.07 -18.13
N VAL A 231 32.36 13.91 -16.82
CA VAL A 231 33.70 13.77 -16.27
C VAL A 231 34.29 12.49 -16.89
N PRO A 232 35.44 12.54 -17.59
CA PRO A 232 36.01 11.36 -18.21
C PRO A 232 36.28 10.32 -17.12
N GLY A 233 35.56 9.20 -17.18
CA GLY A 233 35.86 8.03 -16.36
C GLY A 233 37.26 7.51 -16.67
N PRO A 234 37.92 6.79 -15.75
CA PRO A 234 39.20 6.17 -16.03
C PRO A 234 39.09 5.28 -17.27
N ALA A 235 40.04 5.42 -18.18
CA ALA A 235 40.08 4.66 -19.43
C ALA A 235 39.89 3.16 -19.15
N LYS A 236 38.88 2.56 -19.78
CA LYS A 236 38.70 1.10 -19.76
C LYS A 236 39.98 0.47 -20.31
N ALA A 237 40.79 -0.13 -19.45
CA ALA A 237 41.83 -1.05 -19.89
C ALA A 237 41.14 -2.26 -20.53
N ALA A 238 41.37 -2.44 -21.83
CA ALA A 238 40.90 -3.60 -22.59
C ALA A 238 41.62 -4.87 -22.11
N GLY A 239 41.17 -5.43 -21.00
CA GLY A 239 41.53 -6.77 -20.55
C GLY A 239 40.53 -7.78 -21.08
N ARG A 240 40.88 -8.49 -22.15
CA ARG A 240 40.11 -9.62 -22.67
C ARG A 240 40.24 -10.79 -21.70
N LEU A 241 39.15 -11.16 -21.00
CA LEU A 241 39.09 -12.42 -20.25
C LEU A 241 38.93 -13.59 -21.25
N PRO A 242 39.49 -14.78 -20.98
CA PRO A 242 39.39 -15.92 -21.88
C PRO A 242 37.99 -16.54 -21.82
N GLU A 243 37.38 -16.73 -22.99
CA GLU A 243 36.10 -17.41 -23.18
C GLU A 243 36.23 -18.89 -22.78
N ALA A 244 35.41 -19.33 -21.83
CA ALA A 244 35.21 -20.75 -21.54
C ALA A 244 33.97 -21.24 -22.29
N ASP A 245 34.15 -22.42 -22.89
CA ASP A 245 33.34 -23.10 -23.89
C ASP A 245 31.92 -23.45 -23.41
N HIS A 246 30.95 -22.59 -23.75
CA HIS A 246 29.52 -22.80 -23.53
C HIS A 246 28.75 -22.95 -24.87
N ALA A 247 29.46 -23.26 -25.96
CA ALA A 247 28.91 -23.23 -27.32
C ALA A 247 28.32 -24.57 -27.82
N GLU A 248 28.57 -25.70 -27.15
CA GLU A 248 28.26 -27.01 -27.75
C GLU A 248 26.83 -27.53 -27.55
N ARG A 249 25.97 -26.86 -26.76
CA ARG A 249 24.60 -27.37 -26.45
C ARG A 249 23.44 -26.69 -27.20
N ILE A 250 23.69 -25.73 -28.10
CA ILE A 250 22.65 -24.98 -28.83
C ILE A 250 22.63 -25.31 -30.34
N SER A 251 23.25 -26.39 -30.79
CA SER A 251 23.33 -26.75 -32.23
C SER A 251 22.23 -27.69 -32.74
N ARG A 252 21.09 -27.84 -32.04
CA ARG A 252 20.04 -28.82 -32.43
C ARG A 252 18.59 -28.33 -32.39
N LEU A 253 18.33 -27.09 -32.77
CA LEU A 253 16.96 -26.64 -33.08
C LEU A 253 16.86 -26.37 -34.59
N PRO A 254 15.80 -26.84 -35.28
CA PRO A 254 15.61 -26.55 -36.70
C PRO A 254 15.40 -25.04 -36.88
N GLU A 255 16.10 -24.48 -37.86
CA GLU A 255 15.99 -23.07 -38.24
C GLU A 255 14.55 -22.76 -38.63
N THR A 256 13.89 -21.94 -37.82
CA THR A 256 12.69 -21.23 -38.25
C THR A 256 13.16 -19.93 -38.87
N ASP A 257 12.60 -19.62 -40.04
CA ASP A 257 12.81 -18.41 -40.81
C ASP A 257 12.46 -17.18 -39.96
N HIS A 258 13.46 -16.68 -39.24
CA HIS A 258 13.44 -15.36 -38.63
C HIS A 258 14.14 -14.44 -39.61
N GLY A 259 13.37 -13.54 -40.22
CA GLY A 259 13.90 -12.41 -40.97
C GLY A 259 15.01 -11.70 -40.18
N GLU A 260 15.96 -11.12 -40.91
CA GLU A 260 17.21 -10.55 -40.40
C GLU A 260 17.03 -9.81 -39.05
N PRO A 261 17.98 -9.98 -38.10
CA PRO A 261 17.97 -9.18 -36.89
C PRO A 261 18.16 -7.72 -37.30
N ALA A 262 17.16 -6.90 -37.01
CA ALA A 262 17.28 -5.46 -37.20
C ALA A 262 18.47 -4.95 -36.40
N ASP A 263 19.44 -4.37 -37.12
CA ASP A 263 20.51 -3.55 -36.55
C ASP A 263 19.93 -2.53 -35.57
N GLY A 264 20.52 -2.45 -34.38
CA GLY A 264 20.24 -1.41 -33.39
C GLY A 264 19.14 -1.78 -32.40
N VAL A 265 19.53 -2.41 -31.29
CA VAL A 265 18.87 -2.09 -30.02
C VAL A 265 19.18 -0.62 -29.77
N PRO A 266 18.21 0.31 -29.78
CA PRO A 266 18.51 1.68 -29.41
C PRO A 266 18.95 1.64 -27.95
N GLU A 267 20.17 2.09 -27.65
CA GLU A 267 20.45 2.59 -26.31
C GLU A 267 19.39 3.65 -26.04
N GLY A 268 18.57 3.42 -25.01
CA GLY A 268 17.44 4.28 -24.65
C GLY A 268 17.88 5.74 -24.66
N GLY A 269 17.22 6.53 -25.50
CA GLY A 269 17.54 7.93 -25.71
C GLY A 269 17.55 8.72 -24.40
N GLN A 270 18.46 9.69 -24.33
CA GLN A 270 18.50 10.67 -23.27
C GLN A 270 17.16 11.42 -23.22
N GLY A 271 16.35 11.21 -22.18
CA GLY A 271 15.12 11.99 -22.00
C GLY A 271 14.01 11.44 -21.11
N GLU A 272 14.03 10.18 -20.65
CA GLU A 272 12.96 9.66 -19.77
C GLU A 272 13.43 9.66 -18.30
N PRO A 273 12.78 10.42 -17.38
CA PRO A 273 13.27 10.55 -16.02
C PRO A 273 12.96 9.31 -15.19
N ASP A 274 13.85 9.07 -14.23
CA ASP A 274 14.02 7.85 -13.47
C ASP A 274 12.80 7.44 -12.61
N GLY A 275 12.45 6.15 -12.69
CA GLY A 275 11.35 5.49 -11.96
C GLY A 275 10.62 4.48 -12.85
N ASN A 276 10.64 3.20 -12.49
CA ASN A 276 10.13 2.09 -13.30
C ASN A 276 9.27 1.04 -12.57
N SER A 277 8.62 1.32 -11.44
CA SER A 277 7.73 0.36 -10.75
C SER A 277 6.85 1.04 -9.70
N CYS A 278 5.74 0.44 -9.33
CA CYS A 278 4.98 0.79 -8.14
C CYS A 278 4.45 -0.47 -7.47
N MET A 279 4.74 -0.65 -6.18
CA MET A 279 4.11 -1.67 -5.35
C MET A 279 3.01 -1.03 -4.51
N ILE A 280 1.80 -1.56 -4.60
CA ILE A 280 0.64 -1.10 -3.85
C ILE A 280 0.09 -2.24 -3.00
N VAL A 281 -0.10 -1.98 -1.71
CA VAL A 281 -0.74 -2.91 -0.77
C VAL A 281 -2.03 -2.27 -0.29
N VAL A 282 -3.14 -2.99 -0.45
CA VAL A 282 -4.47 -2.57 0.02
C VAL A 282 -4.93 -3.56 1.09
N ALA A 283 -5.31 -3.02 2.25
CA ALA A 283 -5.92 -3.78 3.34
C ALA A 283 -7.36 -3.32 3.55
N THR A 284 -8.23 -4.23 3.98
CA THR A 284 -9.58 -3.87 4.42
C THR A 284 -10.13 -4.86 5.45
N ASP A 285 -10.98 -4.38 6.34
CA ASP A 285 -11.76 -5.21 7.28
C ASP A 285 -13.09 -5.69 6.67
N ALA A 286 -13.37 -5.37 5.40
CA ALA A 286 -14.55 -5.85 4.68
C ALA A 286 -14.46 -7.37 4.42
N PRO A 287 -15.53 -8.16 4.69
CA PRO A 287 -15.54 -9.61 4.43
C PRO A 287 -15.60 -9.89 2.93
N LEU A 288 -14.44 -10.02 2.29
CA LEU A 288 -14.28 -10.17 0.85
C LEU A 288 -13.52 -11.46 0.52
N ASP A 289 -13.96 -12.13 -0.54
CA ASP A 289 -13.22 -13.25 -1.14
C ASP A 289 -12.15 -12.75 -2.11
N ALA A 290 -11.27 -13.67 -2.54
CA ALA A 290 -10.19 -13.38 -3.48
C ALA A 290 -10.69 -12.72 -4.78
N ARG A 291 -11.82 -13.18 -5.34
CA ARG A 291 -12.40 -12.59 -6.55
C ARG A 291 -12.75 -11.11 -6.37
N ARG A 292 -13.36 -10.74 -5.24
CA ARG A 292 -13.69 -9.33 -4.94
C ARG A 292 -12.44 -8.53 -4.63
N LEU A 293 -11.47 -9.11 -3.91
CA LEU A 293 -10.19 -8.47 -3.65
C LEU A 293 -9.40 -8.20 -4.93
N GLY A 294 -9.44 -9.10 -5.91
CA GLY A 294 -8.86 -8.86 -7.24
C GLY A 294 -9.52 -7.69 -7.96
N ARG A 295 -10.81 -7.43 -7.69
CA ARG A 295 -11.48 -6.21 -8.16
C ARG A 295 -11.00 -4.97 -7.40
N LEU A 296 -10.71 -5.05 -6.10
CA LEU A 296 -10.11 -3.93 -5.36
C LEU A 296 -8.69 -3.65 -5.87
N ALA A 297 -7.85 -4.66 -6.07
CA ALA A 297 -6.49 -4.53 -6.58
C ALA A 297 -6.44 -3.80 -7.94
N ARG A 298 -7.41 -4.05 -8.84
CA ARG A 298 -7.56 -3.27 -10.09
C ARG A 298 -7.74 -1.77 -9.86
N ARG A 299 -8.48 -1.38 -8.82
CA ARG A 299 -8.76 0.03 -8.51
C ARG A 299 -7.51 0.70 -7.96
N ALA A 300 -6.70 -0.03 -7.21
CA ALA A 300 -5.40 0.48 -6.78
C ALA A 300 -4.51 0.85 -7.98
N ILE A 301 -4.45 0.00 -9.01
CA ILE A 301 -3.76 0.34 -10.26
C ILE A 301 -4.41 1.56 -10.92
N PHE A 302 -5.73 1.57 -11.14
CA PHE A 302 -6.40 2.70 -11.79
C PHE A 302 -6.18 4.05 -11.09
N ALA A 303 -6.01 4.05 -9.76
CA ALA A 303 -5.72 5.26 -8.98
C ALA A 303 -4.38 5.90 -9.36
N MET A 304 -3.40 5.12 -9.83
CA MET A 304 -2.13 5.68 -10.34
C MET A 304 -2.36 6.61 -11.54
N GLY A 305 -3.36 6.33 -12.36
CA GLY A 305 -3.74 7.21 -13.48
C GLY A 305 -4.20 8.59 -13.01
N ARG A 306 -4.81 8.71 -11.81
CA ARG A 306 -5.27 9.99 -11.27
C ARG A 306 -4.13 10.92 -10.85
N VAL A 307 -2.99 10.36 -10.44
CA VAL A 307 -1.78 11.12 -10.12
C VAL A 307 -0.86 11.32 -11.33
N GLY A 308 -1.21 10.75 -12.49
CA GLY A 308 -0.53 10.98 -13.76
C GLY A 308 0.54 9.94 -14.15
N ALA A 309 0.40 8.70 -13.69
CA ALA A 309 1.28 7.59 -14.09
C ALA A 309 1.25 7.34 -15.60
N ALA A 310 2.43 7.06 -16.18
CA ALA A 310 2.59 6.77 -17.61
C ALA A 310 2.43 5.28 -17.98
N TYR A 311 2.56 4.36 -17.02
CA TYR A 311 2.62 2.91 -17.26
C TYR A 311 3.65 2.53 -18.35
N ALA A 312 4.84 3.13 -18.26
CA ALA A 312 5.91 2.94 -19.25
C ALA A 312 6.30 1.46 -19.40
N HIS A 313 6.86 1.09 -20.55
CA HIS A 313 7.23 -0.32 -20.86
C HIS A 313 8.07 -0.97 -19.75
N GLY A 314 9.06 -0.25 -19.23
CA GLY A 314 9.93 -0.72 -18.14
C GLY A 314 9.29 -0.72 -16.76
N SER A 315 7.99 -0.43 -16.61
CA SER A 315 7.32 -0.21 -15.33
C SER A 315 6.76 -1.50 -14.67
N GLY A 316 7.20 -1.89 -13.47
CA GLY A 316 6.59 -2.98 -12.71
C GLY A 316 5.49 -2.48 -11.77
N ASP A 317 4.23 -2.48 -12.20
CA ASP A 317 3.10 -1.91 -11.43
C ASP A 317 2.17 -3.01 -10.92
N TYR A 318 2.18 -3.26 -9.61
CA TYR A 318 1.44 -4.34 -8.98
C TYR A 318 0.63 -3.85 -7.79
N ALA A 319 -0.56 -4.44 -7.62
CA ALA A 319 -1.38 -4.26 -6.44
C ALA A 319 -1.67 -5.60 -5.76
N ILE A 320 -1.50 -5.65 -4.44
CA ILE A 320 -1.89 -6.78 -3.58
C ILE A 320 -3.02 -6.29 -2.69
N ALA A 321 -4.17 -6.94 -2.72
CA ALA A 321 -5.30 -6.61 -1.85
C ALA A 321 -5.61 -7.80 -0.94
N PHE A 322 -5.77 -7.56 0.37
CA PHE A 322 -6.16 -8.59 1.33
C PHE A 322 -7.24 -8.10 2.30
N SER A 323 -7.99 -9.04 2.86
CA SER A 323 -8.99 -8.78 3.90
C SER A 323 -8.54 -9.30 5.26
N THR A 324 -8.73 -8.49 6.31
CA THR A 324 -8.52 -8.90 7.71
C THR A 324 -9.81 -9.37 8.40
N ALA A 325 -10.93 -9.37 7.67
CA ALA A 325 -12.22 -9.76 8.19
C ALA A 325 -12.20 -11.19 8.76
N SER A 326 -12.98 -11.40 9.82
CA SER A 326 -13.17 -12.75 10.36
C SER A 326 -13.76 -13.66 9.26
N PRO A 327 -13.23 -14.89 9.08
CA PRO A 327 -13.75 -15.84 8.10
C PRO A 327 -15.18 -16.31 8.42
N HIS A 328 -15.69 -16.02 9.61
CA HIS A 328 -17.07 -16.33 10.02
C HIS A 328 -18.08 -15.26 9.59
N LEU A 329 -17.62 -14.10 9.09
CA LEU A 329 -18.52 -13.07 8.60
C LEU A 329 -19.07 -13.43 7.21
N PRO A 330 -20.35 -13.15 6.94
CA PRO A 330 -20.90 -13.37 5.61
C PRO A 330 -20.20 -12.46 4.59
N PRO A 331 -19.85 -12.95 3.39
CA PRO A 331 -19.22 -12.14 2.36
C PRO A 331 -20.07 -10.94 1.96
N LEU A 332 -19.43 -9.78 1.79
CA LEU A 332 -20.09 -8.58 1.28
C LEU A 332 -20.59 -8.80 -0.15
N ALA A 333 -21.87 -8.54 -0.39
CA ALA A 333 -22.47 -8.73 -1.72
C ALA A 333 -21.91 -7.75 -2.75
N ASP A 334 -21.85 -8.18 -4.02
CA ASP A 334 -21.23 -7.41 -5.10
C ASP A 334 -21.90 -6.04 -5.34
N ALA A 335 -23.19 -5.92 -5.05
CA ALA A 335 -23.95 -4.67 -5.17
C ALA A 335 -23.38 -3.54 -4.28
N TYR A 336 -22.64 -3.89 -3.23
CA TYR A 336 -22.09 -2.95 -2.27
C TYR A 336 -20.61 -2.59 -2.51
N LEU A 337 -20.01 -3.08 -3.61
CA LEU A 337 -18.58 -2.87 -3.85
C LEU A 337 -18.23 -1.48 -4.38
N ASN A 338 -19.16 -0.74 -4.98
CA ASN A 338 -18.84 0.56 -5.59
C ASN A 338 -18.30 1.58 -4.57
N PRO A 339 -18.88 1.77 -3.37
CA PRO A 339 -18.29 2.59 -2.33
C PRO A 339 -16.89 2.12 -1.90
N VAL A 340 -16.66 0.81 -1.81
CA VAL A 340 -15.35 0.23 -1.46
C VAL A 340 -14.32 0.50 -2.57
N PHE A 341 -14.72 0.43 -3.83
CA PHE A 341 -13.86 0.81 -4.96
C PHE A 341 -13.47 2.28 -4.91
N ALA A 342 -14.41 3.18 -4.60
CA ALA A 342 -14.10 4.60 -4.42
C ALA A 342 -13.11 4.81 -3.26
N ALA A 343 -13.33 4.13 -2.13
CA ALA A 343 -12.41 4.16 -0.99
C ALA A 343 -10.99 3.69 -1.35
N VAL A 344 -10.84 2.62 -2.13
CA VAL A 344 -9.54 2.17 -2.63
C VAL A 344 -8.89 3.22 -3.53
N MET A 345 -9.64 3.77 -4.49
CA MET A 345 -9.10 4.79 -5.41
C MET A 345 -8.57 5.99 -4.63
N ASP A 346 -9.36 6.51 -3.69
CA ASP A 346 -9.02 7.69 -2.92
C ASP A 346 -7.87 7.43 -1.92
N ALA A 347 -7.86 6.25 -1.27
CA ALA A 347 -6.77 5.87 -0.38
C ALA A 347 -5.44 5.74 -1.14
N VAL A 348 -5.43 5.07 -2.29
CA VAL A 348 -4.20 4.88 -3.07
C VAL A 348 -3.72 6.20 -3.68
N GLU A 349 -4.61 7.01 -4.25
CA GLU A 349 -4.26 8.33 -4.76
C GLU A 349 -3.60 9.20 -3.68
N GLU A 350 -4.19 9.27 -2.48
CA GLU A 350 -3.60 10.04 -1.38
C GLU A 350 -2.31 9.42 -0.84
N ALA A 351 -2.16 8.09 -0.82
CA ALA A 351 -0.91 7.43 -0.42
C ALA A 351 0.23 7.76 -1.40
N LEU A 352 -0.04 7.79 -2.71
CA LEU A 352 0.92 8.21 -3.75
C LEU A 352 1.32 9.69 -3.59
N LEU A 353 0.37 10.56 -3.23
CA LEU A 353 0.69 11.96 -2.95
C LEU A 353 1.51 12.11 -1.66
N ASN A 354 1.17 11.37 -0.59
CA ASN A 354 1.93 11.40 0.65
C ASN A 354 3.36 10.90 0.45
N SER A 355 3.60 9.89 -0.42
CA SER A 355 4.97 9.41 -0.70
C SER A 355 5.85 10.50 -1.33
N LEU A 356 5.29 11.33 -2.21
CA LEU A 356 5.98 12.47 -2.85
C LEU A 356 6.17 13.65 -1.89
N LEU A 357 5.12 13.99 -1.14
CA LEU A 357 5.10 15.18 -0.29
C LEU A 357 5.94 15.03 0.97
N THR A 358 6.11 13.81 1.47
CA THR A 358 6.93 13.51 2.66
C THR A 358 8.40 13.20 2.33
N ALA A 359 8.71 12.87 1.07
CA ALA A 359 10.08 12.62 0.64
C ALA A 359 10.95 13.89 0.61
N THR A 360 12.26 13.70 0.83
CA THR A 360 13.27 14.76 0.88
C THR A 360 14.28 14.62 -0.26
N THR A 361 14.76 15.74 -0.80
CA THR A 361 15.78 15.75 -1.85
C THR A 361 16.94 14.84 -1.46
N THR A 362 17.31 13.95 -2.37
CA THR A 362 18.35 12.94 -2.14
C THR A 362 19.33 12.98 -3.30
N THR A 363 20.62 13.09 -2.98
CA THR A 363 21.72 12.90 -3.93
C THR A 363 22.29 11.52 -3.66
N GLY A 364 22.34 10.71 -4.70
CA GLY A 364 22.75 9.32 -4.65
C GLY A 364 23.94 9.02 -5.55
N VAL A 365 24.01 7.75 -5.98
CA VAL A 365 25.07 7.21 -6.82
C VAL A 365 25.37 8.07 -8.04
N HIS A 366 26.66 8.23 -8.34
CA HIS A 366 27.16 9.07 -9.45
C HIS A 366 26.75 10.56 -9.35
N GLY A 367 26.41 11.04 -8.15
CA GLY A 367 25.98 12.42 -7.92
C GLY A 367 24.59 12.73 -8.48
N ARG A 368 23.80 11.72 -8.86
CA ARG A 368 22.44 11.91 -9.35
C ARG A 368 21.56 12.42 -8.22
N THR A 369 20.74 13.42 -8.51
CA THR A 369 19.90 14.05 -7.50
C THR A 369 18.44 13.99 -7.92
N SER A 370 17.59 13.51 -7.02
CA SER A 370 16.15 13.62 -7.15
C SER A 370 15.61 14.62 -6.14
N HIS A 371 14.91 15.63 -6.63
CA HIS A 371 14.43 16.74 -5.82
C HIS A 371 13.07 16.43 -5.18
N ALA A 372 12.91 16.79 -3.92
CA ALA A 372 11.60 16.76 -3.27
C ALA A 372 10.60 17.67 -4.00
N LEU A 373 9.32 17.27 -4.01
CA LEU A 373 8.24 18.09 -4.55
C LEU A 373 8.15 19.44 -3.79
N PRO A 374 8.41 20.58 -4.45
CA PRO A 374 8.34 21.89 -3.82
C PRO A 374 6.90 22.27 -3.46
N TYR A 375 6.67 22.80 -2.26
CA TYR A 375 5.31 23.15 -1.81
C TYR A 375 4.75 24.40 -2.47
N ASP A 376 5.61 25.29 -2.94
CA ASP A 376 5.26 26.48 -3.72
C ASP A 376 4.74 26.15 -5.13
N ARG A 377 4.91 24.91 -5.59
CA ARG A 377 4.34 24.40 -6.85
C ARG A 377 2.96 23.75 -6.70
N LEU A 378 2.46 23.64 -5.47
CA LEU A 378 1.14 23.06 -5.22
C LEU A 378 0.06 24.11 -5.58
N PRO A 379 -1.07 23.68 -6.17
CA PRO A 379 -2.17 24.59 -6.44
C PRO A 379 -2.67 25.22 -5.13
N ALA A 380 -3.13 26.46 -5.20
CA ALA A 380 -3.74 27.13 -4.05
C ALA A 380 -4.90 26.26 -3.53
N THR A 381 -4.85 25.92 -2.25
CA THR A 381 -5.88 25.09 -1.63
C THR A 381 -7.08 25.96 -1.29
N SER A 382 -8.27 25.53 -1.70
CA SER A 382 -9.51 26.10 -1.19
C SER A 382 -9.56 25.83 0.32
N PRO A 383 -9.99 26.81 1.15
CA PRO A 383 -10.12 26.58 2.58
C PRO A 383 -11.01 25.35 2.82
N THR A 384 -10.51 24.42 3.62
CA THR A 384 -11.30 23.29 4.09
C THR A 384 -12.50 23.86 4.85
N PRO A 385 -13.75 23.44 4.58
CA PRO A 385 -14.83 23.78 5.49
C PRO A 385 -14.44 23.23 6.86
N GLU A 386 -14.37 24.10 7.88
CA GLU A 386 -14.14 23.69 9.26
C GLU A 386 -15.09 22.53 9.58
N PRO A 387 -14.64 21.51 10.31
CA PRO A 387 -15.56 20.52 10.85
C PRO A 387 -16.61 21.31 11.63
N ALA A 388 -17.88 21.19 11.22
CA ALA A 388 -18.97 21.87 11.88
C ALA A 388 -18.84 21.57 13.38
N THR A 389 -18.49 22.60 14.16
CA THR A 389 -18.60 22.56 15.61
C THR A 389 -20.07 22.27 15.87
N THR A 390 -20.36 21.02 16.21
CA THR A 390 -21.63 20.68 16.81
C THR A 390 -21.59 21.34 18.17
N GLU A 391 -22.11 22.57 18.24
CA GLU A 391 -22.57 23.11 19.51
C GLU A 391 -23.48 22.05 20.13
N PRO A 392 -23.26 21.67 21.40
CA PRO A 392 -24.18 20.78 22.07
C PRO A 392 -25.56 21.43 22.00
N ALA A 393 -26.52 20.72 21.38
CA ALA A 393 -27.89 21.16 21.35
C ALA A 393 -28.31 21.50 22.78
N SER A 394 -28.82 22.72 22.96
CA SER A 394 -29.40 23.15 24.23
C SER A 394 -30.44 22.10 24.65
N PRO A 395 -30.47 21.70 25.95
CA PRO A 395 -31.45 20.74 26.40
C PRO A 395 -32.85 21.26 26.11
N PRO A 396 -33.80 20.39 25.69
CA PRO A 396 -35.15 20.81 25.43
C PRO A 396 -35.74 21.43 26.71
N ALA A 397 -36.44 22.56 26.53
CA ALA A 397 -37.16 23.22 27.60
C ALA A 397 -38.12 22.20 28.25
N THR A 398 -38.05 22.12 29.57
CA THR A 398 -38.91 21.26 30.39
C THR A 398 -40.36 21.72 30.23
N GLU A 399 -41.19 20.92 29.58
CA GLU A 399 -42.65 21.10 29.63
C GLU A 399 -43.14 20.82 31.07
N PRO A 400 -44.12 21.58 31.59
CA PRO A 400 -44.64 21.36 32.92
C PRO A 400 -45.47 20.08 32.96
N ALA A 401 -45.27 19.29 34.02
CA ALA A 401 -45.99 18.05 34.28
C ALA A 401 -47.52 18.24 34.24
N ALA A 402 -48.18 17.49 33.36
CA ALA A 402 -49.62 17.30 33.40
C ALA A 402 -49.95 16.27 34.48
N SER A 403 -50.87 16.64 35.37
CA SER A 403 -51.38 15.85 36.48
C SER A 403 -52.05 14.56 36.01
N GLU A 404 -51.65 13.44 36.61
CA GLU A 404 -52.38 12.17 36.54
C GLU A 404 -53.73 12.29 37.25
N THR A 405 -54.81 11.94 36.56
CA THR A 405 -56.12 11.65 37.15
C THR A 405 -56.43 10.18 36.91
N GLU A 406 -56.64 9.46 38.02
CA GLU A 406 -57.01 8.04 38.12
C GLU A 406 -58.35 7.73 37.41
N PRO A 407 -58.58 6.50 36.92
CA PRO A 407 -59.91 6.03 36.62
C PRO A 407 -60.51 5.25 37.81
N GLU A 408 -61.74 5.61 38.17
CA GLU A 408 -62.59 4.96 39.15
C GLU A 408 -62.96 3.51 38.78
N THR A 409 -63.06 2.71 39.83
CA THR A 409 -63.60 1.35 39.86
C THR A 409 -65.13 1.37 39.82
N ASP A 410 -65.75 0.45 39.07
CA ASP A 410 -67.10 -0.02 39.40
C ASP A 410 -67.18 -1.54 39.30
N ALA A 411 -67.81 -2.10 40.34
CA ALA A 411 -67.92 -3.52 40.61
C ALA A 411 -69.27 -4.06 40.13
N GLU A 412 -69.29 -5.28 39.60
CA GLU A 412 -70.43 -6.19 39.76
C GLU A 412 -70.02 -7.65 39.61
N THR A 413 -70.42 -8.48 40.58
CA THR A 413 -70.35 -9.95 40.60
C THR A 413 -71.79 -10.46 40.74
N PRO A 414 -72.23 -11.57 40.12
CA PRO A 414 -72.13 -12.91 40.74
C PRO A 414 -71.95 -14.02 39.65
N ALA A 415 -71.77 -15.33 39.86
CA ALA A 415 -71.97 -16.25 40.97
C ALA A 415 -71.14 -17.55 40.74
N SER A 416 -70.80 -18.20 41.86
CA SER A 416 -70.48 -19.61 42.11
C SER A 416 -70.85 -20.68 41.07
N LYS A 417 -69.91 -21.61 40.80
CA LYS A 417 -70.11 -23.06 41.02
C LYS A 417 -68.78 -23.85 41.07
N THR A 418 -68.67 -24.58 42.17
CA THR A 418 -67.75 -25.67 42.53
C THR A 418 -67.73 -26.81 41.50
N VAL A 419 -66.57 -27.50 41.36
CA VAL A 419 -66.38 -28.97 41.41
C VAL A 419 -64.87 -29.28 41.31
N THR A 420 -64.34 -30.02 42.28
CA THR A 420 -63.04 -30.73 42.31
C THR A 420 -63.24 -32.23 42.02
N PRO A 421 -62.21 -33.09 42.03
CA PRO A 421 -61.14 -33.30 41.05
C PRO A 421 -61.22 -34.72 40.45
N ASP A 422 -60.42 -35.08 39.43
CA ASP A 422 -60.13 -36.51 39.20
C ASP A 422 -58.66 -36.76 38.84
N THR A 423 -58.07 -37.58 39.68
CA THR A 423 -56.79 -38.26 39.54
C THR A 423 -56.97 -39.51 38.68
N ARG A 424 -56.12 -39.75 37.68
CA ARG A 424 -55.63 -41.11 37.43
C ARG A 424 -54.39 -41.19 36.54
N LYS A 425 -53.41 -41.92 37.09
CA LYS A 425 -52.26 -42.54 36.42
C LYS A 425 -52.71 -43.64 35.45
N GLY A 426 -51.90 -43.87 34.42
CA GLY A 426 -51.48 -45.24 34.03
C GLY A 426 -51.89 -45.70 32.63
N ALA A 427 -50.92 -45.74 31.71
CA ALA A 427 -50.44 -46.94 31.03
C ALA A 427 -49.05 -46.63 30.44
#